data_AF-A0A381YZ08-F1
#
_entry.id   AF-A0A381YZ08-F1
#
_cell.length_a   1.000
_cell.length_b   1.000
_cell.length_c   1.000
_cell.angle_alpha   90.00
_cell.angle_beta   90.00
_cell.angle_gamma   90.00
#
_symmetry.space_group_name_H-M   'P 1'
#
loop_
_entity.id
_entity.type
_entity.pdbx_description
1 polymer ?
#
loop_
_entity_poly.entity_id
_entity_poly.type
_entity_poly.pdbx_seq_one_letter_code
_entity_poly.pdbx_strand_id
1 'polypeptide(L)'
;MNLPEVTIEQLLEAGVHFGHNVRRWNPKMEQYIFGVRNNIHVFDLRITLPLINSALVKLHEVASKSGKVLFVGTKKQCSLIIKEIAHENKQFYVNKRWLGGTLTNWKTISKSINRLDELELILSENNSTQNLSKKELLNLSREKDKLLSNIGGIRNLGGKPDLLVIFDIVKDKLAVLEAKKLSIPIIAISDSNSNPEPIDFVIPGNDDAIRSINIYANFFRETLSDAKEVSKDFELEKNKNNKIDTETKEMPAKLATSSK
;
A
#
# COMPACT_ATOMS: atom_id res chain seq x y z
N MET A 1 18.11 -9.50 3.34
CA MET A 1 16.97 -8.65 3.71
C MET A 1 17.44 -7.81 4.87
N ASN A 2 17.57 -6.51 4.66
CA ASN A 2 17.91 -5.58 5.71
C ASN A 2 16.60 -4.94 6.20
N LEU A 3 15.86 -5.70 7.01
CA LEU A 3 14.60 -5.23 7.57
C LEU A 3 14.87 -4.28 8.74
N PRO A 4 14.00 -3.29 8.97
CA PRO A 4 14.15 -2.38 10.09
C PRO A 4 14.08 -3.15 11.41
N GLU A 5 14.95 -2.80 12.35
CA GLU A 5 14.94 -3.37 13.69
C GLU A 5 13.81 -2.74 14.51
N VAL A 6 12.77 -3.52 14.77
CA VAL A 6 11.62 -3.09 15.58
C VAL A 6 11.87 -3.46 17.04
N THR A 7 11.94 -2.45 17.92
CA THR A 7 12.11 -2.66 19.37
C THR A 7 10.85 -2.32 20.16
N ILE A 8 10.69 -2.94 21.33
CA ILE A 8 9.52 -2.69 22.19
C ILE A 8 9.55 -1.25 22.71
N GLU A 9 10.73 -0.71 23.00
CA GLU A 9 10.94 0.66 23.46
C GLU A 9 10.38 1.67 22.46
N GLN A 10 10.71 1.50 21.16
CA GLN A 10 10.21 2.37 20.09
C GLN A 10 8.68 2.31 19.99
N LEU A 11 8.09 1.11 20.06
CA LEU A 11 6.62 0.93 20.00
C LEU A 11 5.93 1.57 21.23
N LEU A 12 6.55 1.45 22.41
CA LEU A 12 6.05 2.04 23.64
C LEU A 12 6.08 3.57 23.57
N GLU A 13 7.21 4.16 23.17
CA GLU A 13 7.39 5.61 23.01
C GLU A 13 6.43 6.20 21.96
N ALA A 14 6.21 5.48 20.86
CA ALA A 14 5.29 5.88 19.81
C ALA A 14 3.80 5.73 20.21
N GLY A 15 3.50 5.12 21.37
CA GLY A 15 2.14 4.95 21.86
C GLY A 15 1.33 3.85 21.16
N VAL A 16 1.99 2.89 20.51
CA VAL A 16 1.37 1.76 19.79
C VAL A 16 0.53 0.88 20.72
N HIS A 17 0.95 0.78 21.98
CA HIS A 17 0.30 -0.05 23.00
C HIS A 17 -1.09 0.44 23.44
N PHE A 18 -1.50 1.66 23.11
CA PHE A 18 -2.83 2.16 23.46
C PHE A 18 -3.87 1.72 22.43
N GLY A 19 -4.96 1.10 22.90
CA GLY A 19 -6.14 0.84 22.10
C GLY A 19 -7.28 1.83 22.36
N HIS A 20 -8.50 1.40 22.04
CA HIS A 20 -9.71 2.16 22.31
C HIS A 20 -10.27 1.94 23.73
N ASN A 21 -11.31 2.72 24.07
CA ASN A 21 -12.09 2.54 25.29
C ASN A 21 -12.78 1.16 25.33
N VAL A 22 -12.88 0.57 26.53
CA VAL A 22 -13.46 -0.76 26.76
C VAL A 22 -14.85 -0.95 26.14
N ARG A 23 -15.66 0.11 26.05
CA ARG A 23 -17.01 0.03 25.47
C ARG A 23 -17.04 -0.24 23.97
N ARG A 24 -15.94 0.01 23.25
CA ARG A 24 -15.85 -0.16 21.78
C ARG A 24 -15.17 -1.46 21.37
N TRP A 25 -14.79 -2.28 22.34
CA TRP A 25 -13.96 -3.46 22.13
C TRP A 25 -14.65 -4.54 21.30
N ASN A 26 -13.85 -5.20 20.46
CA ASN A 26 -14.22 -6.42 19.77
C ASN A 26 -13.62 -7.63 20.49
N PRO A 27 -14.43 -8.59 21.00
CA PRO A 27 -13.94 -9.76 21.73
C PRO A 27 -12.87 -10.57 20.99
N LYS A 28 -12.85 -10.56 19.65
CA LYS A 28 -11.84 -11.29 18.85
C LYS A 28 -10.42 -10.72 18.99
N MET A 29 -10.29 -9.52 19.55
CA MET A 29 -9.00 -8.89 19.86
C MET A 29 -8.45 -9.32 21.23
N GLU A 30 -9.16 -10.13 22.03
CA GLU A 30 -8.77 -10.54 23.38
C GLU A 30 -7.32 -11.04 23.45
N GLN A 31 -6.94 -11.92 22.52
CA GLN A 31 -5.60 -12.53 22.46
C GLN A 31 -4.45 -11.52 22.29
N TYR A 32 -4.73 -10.31 21.79
CA TYR A 32 -3.71 -9.27 21.57
C TYR A 32 -3.65 -8.25 22.71
N ILE A 33 -4.62 -8.27 23.62
CA ILE A 33 -4.79 -7.29 24.69
C ILE A 33 -4.12 -7.81 25.95
N PHE A 34 -3.15 -7.05 26.46
CA PHE A 34 -2.48 -7.32 27.73
C PHE A 34 -3.39 -7.03 28.93
N GLY A 35 -4.22 -5.98 28.84
CA GLY A 35 -5.12 -5.59 29.92
C GLY A 35 -5.83 -4.26 29.67
N VAL A 36 -6.33 -3.65 30.75
CA VAL A 36 -7.02 -2.36 30.70
C VAL A 36 -6.39 -1.40 31.71
N ARG A 37 -6.10 -0.17 31.28
CA ARG A 37 -5.63 0.91 32.15
C ARG A 37 -6.45 2.16 31.89
N ASN A 38 -7.02 2.77 32.94
CA ASN A 38 -7.87 3.96 32.82
C ASN A 38 -9.00 3.82 31.78
N ASN A 39 -9.66 2.65 31.74
CA ASN A 39 -10.70 2.29 30.77
C ASN A 39 -10.26 2.27 29.30
N ILE A 40 -8.95 2.17 29.03
CA ILE A 40 -8.37 2.03 27.70
C ILE A 40 -7.70 0.65 27.63
N HIS A 41 -7.93 -0.08 26.53
CA HIS A 41 -7.22 -1.34 26.29
C HIS A 41 -5.74 -1.10 26.05
N VAL A 42 -4.90 -1.98 26.59
CA VAL A 42 -3.47 -1.96 26.39
C VAL A 42 -3.07 -3.22 25.63
N PHE A 43 -2.39 -3.06 24.50
CA PHE A 43 -1.89 -4.17 23.68
C PHE A 43 -0.64 -4.80 24.29
N ASP A 44 -0.49 -6.11 24.12
CA ASP A 44 0.74 -6.82 24.47
C ASP A 44 1.78 -6.65 23.36
N LEU A 45 2.75 -5.76 23.58
CA LEU A 45 3.80 -5.49 22.61
C LEU A 45 4.70 -6.71 22.32
N ARG A 46 4.75 -7.70 23.23
CA ARG A 46 5.48 -8.95 23.00
C ARG A 46 4.85 -9.79 21.89
N ILE A 47 3.54 -9.64 21.68
CA ILE A 47 2.78 -10.26 20.59
C ILE A 47 2.82 -9.36 19.36
N THR A 48 2.66 -8.04 19.52
CA THR A 48 2.70 -7.09 18.40
C THR A 48 4.03 -7.13 17.63
N LEU A 49 5.17 -7.17 18.33
CA LEU A 49 6.50 -7.13 17.71
C LEU A 49 6.74 -8.27 16.68
N PRO A 50 6.59 -9.56 17.03
CA PRO A 50 6.79 -10.63 16.05
C PRO A 50 5.78 -10.60 14.89
N LEU A 51 4.57 -10.08 15.12
CA LEU A 51 3.56 -9.92 14.08
C LEU A 51 3.90 -8.78 13.10
N ILE A 52 4.43 -7.66 13.60
CA ILE A 52 5.00 -6.60 12.75
C ILE A 52 6.11 -7.18 11.88
N ASN A 53 7.07 -7.89 12.47
CA ASN A 53 8.17 -8.48 11.70
C ASN A 53 7.66 -9.43 10.60
N SER A 54 6.66 -10.26 10.91
CA SER A 54 6.04 -11.16 9.93
C SER A 54 5.37 -10.38 8.78
N ALA A 55 4.70 -9.28 9.08
CA ALA A 55 4.11 -8.39 8.08
C ALA A 55 5.18 -7.70 7.21
N LEU A 56 6.28 -7.24 7.81
CA LEU A 56 7.39 -6.62 7.08
C LEU A 56 8.09 -7.61 6.15
N VAL A 57 8.29 -8.85 6.58
CA VAL A 57 8.81 -9.93 5.72
C VAL A 57 7.90 -10.11 4.51
N LYS A 58 6.58 -10.14 4.70
CA LYS A 58 5.64 -10.29 3.59
C LYS A 58 5.67 -9.09 2.64
N LEU A 59 5.71 -7.88 3.18
CA LEU A 59 5.81 -6.65 2.40
C LEU A 59 7.08 -6.64 1.55
N HIS A 60 8.22 -6.98 2.14
CA HIS A 60 9.50 -7.11 1.44
C HIS A 60 9.40 -8.16 0.32
N GLU A 61 8.87 -9.35 0.60
CA GLU A 61 8.75 -10.43 -0.39
C GLU A 61 7.98 -10.00 -1.65
N VAL A 62 6.86 -9.28 -1.46
CA VAL A 62 6.04 -8.79 -2.58
C VAL A 62 6.76 -7.67 -3.32
N ALA A 63 7.34 -6.71 -2.59
CA ALA A 63 8.03 -5.57 -3.17
C ALA A 63 9.28 -5.99 -3.96
N SER A 64 10.07 -6.94 -3.46
CA SER A 64 11.28 -7.44 -4.15
C SER A 64 10.99 -8.15 -5.46
N LYS A 65 9.79 -8.73 -5.59
CA LYS A 65 9.30 -9.35 -6.83
C LYS A 65 8.65 -8.34 -7.80
N SER A 66 8.82 -7.03 -7.55
CA SER A 66 8.16 -5.96 -8.29
C SER A 66 6.63 -6.06 -8.28
N GLY A 67 6.07 -6.62 -7.20
CA GLY A 67 4.64 -6.71 -6.98
C GLY A 67 4.01 -5.35 -6.66
N LYS A 68 2.72 -5.22 -6.96
CA LYS A 68 1.95 -3.99 -6.73
C LYS A 68 1.39 -3.97 -5.31
N VAL A 69 1.86 -3.03 -4.51
CA VAL A 69 1.36 -2.80 -3.15
C VAL A 69 0.38 -1.64 -3.17
N LEU A 70 -0.81 -1.85 -2.60
CA LEU A 70 -1.83 -0.82 -2.44
C LEU A 70 -1.99 -0.44 -0.97
N PHE A 71 -1.60 0.79 -0.63
CA PHE A 71 -1.81 1.34 0.70
C PHE A 71 -3.18 1.98 0.83
N VAL A 72 -3.90 1.67 1.91
CA VAL A 72 -5.25 2.18 2.16
C VAL A 72 -5.32 2.78 3.55
N GLY A 73 -5.78 4.03 3.64
CA GLY A 73 -6.10 4.64 4.91
C GLY A 73 -6.79 5.97 4.72
N THR A 74 -8.10 5.98 4.98
CA THR A 74 -8.95 7.15 4.76
C THR A 74 -9.11 8.04 6.00
N LYS A 75 -8.57 7.60 7.14
CA LYS A 75 -8.53 8.38 8.38
C LYS A 75 -7.65 9.62 8.18
N LYS A 76 -8.05 10.76 8.78
CA LYS A 76 -7.33 12.05 8.59
C LYS A 76 -5.86 11.96 9.01
N GLN A 77 -5.60 11.22 10.08
CA GLN A 77 -4.28 11.05 10.69
C GLN A 77 -3.30 10.30 9.78
N CYS A 78 -3.75 9.35 8.96
CA CYS A 78 -2.89 8.56 8.07
C CYS A 78 -2.93 9.00 6.58
N SER A 79 -3.93 9.80 6.19
CA SER A 79 -4.21 10.15 4.79
C SER A 79 -3.00 10.75 4.04
N LEU A 80 -2.25 11.66 4.66
CA LEU A 80 -1.09 12.27 4.01
C LEU A 80 0.11 11.33 4.01
N ILE A 81 0.38 10.70 5.14
CA ILE A 81 1.51 9.78 5.36
C ILE A 81 1.50 8.65 4.34
N ILE A 82 0.34 8.01 4.12
CA ILE A 82 0.18 6.92 3.16
C ILE A 82 0.46 7.38 1.72
N LYS A 83 -0.01 8.58 1.36
CA LYS A 83 0.23 9.15 0.04
C LYS A 83 1.73 9.39 -0.20
N GLU A 84 2.43 9.91 0.80
CA GLU A 84 3.87 10.17 0.74
C GLU A 84 4.67 8.87 0.57
N ILE A 85 4.44 7.86 1.41
CA ILE A 85 5.12 6.56 1.34
C ILE A 85 4.92 5.92 -0.04
N ALA A 86 3.67 5.91 -0.53
CA ALA A 86 3.35 5.30 -1.81
C ALA A 86 4.01 6.06 -2.96
N HIS A 87 4.00 7.39 -2.94
CA HIS A 87 4.62 8.22 -3.97
C HIS A 87 6.15 8.06 -4.01
N GLU A 88 6.82 8.16 -2.86
CA GLU A 88 8.26 7.87 -2.72
C GLU A 88 8.61 6.47 -3.24
N ASN A 89 7.70 5.53 -3.02
CA ASN A 89 7.90 4.14 -3.39
C ASN A 89 7.42 3.70 -4.77
N LYS A 90 6.84 4.62 -5.56
CA LYS A 90 6.16 4.29 -6.83
C LYS A 90 5.10 3.19 -6.67
N GLN A 91 4.49 3.13 -5.49
CA GLN A 91 3.40 2.22 -5.14
C GLN A 91 2.07 2.98 -5.16
N PHE A 92 0.98 2.24 -4.96
CA PHE A 92 -0.38 2.78 -5.11
C PHE A 92 -1.00 3.13 -3.76
N TYR A 93 -1.94 4.07 -3.76
CA TYR A 93 -2.61 4.45 -2.53
C TYR A 93 -4.08 4.86 -2.71
N VAL A 94 -4.85 4.71 -1.63
CA VAL A 94 -6.19 5.30 -1.45
C VAL A 94 -6.23 5.97 -0.09
N ASN A 95 -6.27 7.31 -0.06
CA ASN A 95 -6.14 8.08 1.17
C ASN A 95 -7.36 8.94 1.53
N LYS A 96 -8.39 9.00 0.68
CA LYS A 96 -9.57 9.85 0.90
C LYS A 96 -10.82 9.05 1.15
N ARG A 97 -11.26 8.27 0.15
CA ARG A 97 -12.44 7.43 0.26
C ARG A 97 -12.26 6.19 -0.58
N TRP A 98 -12.52 5.03 0.02
CA TRP A 98 -12.69 3.80 -0.74
C TRP A 98 -14.02 3.84 -1.51
N LEU A 99 -13.94 3.73 -2.84
CA LEU A 99 -15.12 3.57 -3.67
C LEU A 99 -15.51 2.09 -3.69
N GLY A 100 -16.75 1.76 -3.34
CA GLY A 100 -17.20 0.37 -3.40
C GLY A 100 -17.08 -0.16 -4.84
N GLY A 101 -16.48 -1.35 -5.00
CA GLY A 101 -16.15 -1.90 -6.29
C GLY A 101 -14.76 -1.50 -6.81
N THR A 102 -13.91 -0.87 -5.99
CA THR A 102 -12.56 -0.46 -6.41
C THR A 102 -11.75 -1.64 -6.95
N LEU A 103 -11.83 -2.81 -6.31
CA LEU A 103 -11.11 -4.01 -6.76
C LEU A 103 -12.04 -4.95 -7.52
N THR A 104 -13.28 -5.10 -7.05
CA THR A 104 -14.22 -6.09 -7.58
C THR A 104 -14.93 -5.67 -8.88
N ASN A 105 -14.99 -4.36 -9.17
CA ASN A 105 -15.57 -3.81 -10.39
C ASN A 105 -14.59 -2.84 -11.08
N TRP A 106 -13.42 -3.37 -11.42
CA TRP A 106 -12.35 -2.59 -12.07
C TRP A 106 -12.81 -1.90 -13.37
N LYS A 107 -13.71 -2.51 -14.15
CA LYS A 107 -14.23 -1.92 -15.39
C LYS A 107 -14.87 -0.54 -15.17
N THR A 108 -15.63 -0.36 -14.09
CA THR A 108 -16.23 0.94 -13.76
C THR A 108 -15.18 1.93 -13.28
N ILE A 109 -14.23 1.49 -12.47
CA ILE A 109 -13.12 2.33 -11.99
C ILE A 109 -12.24 2.80 -13.14
N SER A 110 -11.92 1.92 -14.09
CA SER A 110 -11.17 2.27 -15.29
C SER A 110 -11.87 3.35 -16.12
N LYS A 111 -13.21 3.31 -16.22
CA LYS A 111 -13.96 4.40 -16.89
C LYS A 111 -13.80 5.73 -16.15
N SER A 112 -13.82 5.72 -14.82
CA SER A 112 -13.58 6.93 -14.03
C SER A 112 -12.14 7.45 -14.15
N ILE A 113 -11.16 6.55 -14.30
CA ILE A 113 -9.76 6.91 -14.58
C ILE A 113 -9.65 7.55 -15.97
N ASN A 114 -10.22 6.93 -17.01
CA ASN A 114 -10.22 7.51 -18.36
C ASN A 114 -10.91 8.88 -18.38
N ARG A 115 -12.02 9.04 -17.64
CA ARG A 115 -12.70 10.33 -17.48
C ARG A 115 -11.80 11.38 -16.83
N LEU A 116 -10.99 11.01 -15.85
CA LEU A 116 -10.00 11.91 -15.24
C LEU A 116 -8.95 12.35 -16.29
N ASP A 117 -8.46 11.41 -17.10
CA ASP A 117 -7.50 11.71 -18.18
C ASP A 117 -8.11 12.66 -19.22
N GLU A 118 -9.35 12.43 -19.65
CA GLU A 118 -10.10 13.32 -20.55
C GLU A 118 -10.25 14.74 -19.96
N LEU A 119 -10.60 14.85 -18.68
CA LEU A 119 -10.76 16.14 -18.02
C LEU A 119 -9.44 16.91 -17.92
N GLU A 120 -8.33 16.22 -17.66
CA GLU A 120 -6.99 16.83 -17.68
C GLU A 120 -6.63 17.35 -19.07
N LEU A 121 -6.91 16.57 -20.12
CA LEU A 121 -6.69 17.00 -21.51
C LEU A 121 -7.52 18.24 -21.86
N ILE A 122 -8.84 18.18 -21.62
CA ILE A 122 -9.77 19.30 -21.91
C ILE A 122 -9.33 20.59 -21.19
N LEU A 123 -8.92 20.49 -19.92
CA LEU A 123 -8.51 21.66 -19.14
C LEU A 123 -7.10 22.17 -19.50
N SER A 124 -6.26 21.34 -20.12
CA SER A 124 -4.92 21.73 -20.60
C SER A 124 -4.96 22.40 -21.97
N GLU A 125 -5.94 22.05 -22.81
CA GLU A 125 -6.07 22.57 -24.17
C GLU A 125 -6.84 23.90 -24.18
N ASN A 126 -6.12 24.99 -24.48
CA ASN A 126 -6.71 26.32 -24.57
C ASN A 126 -7.83 26.43 -25.62
N ASN A 127 -7.76 25.66 -26.71
CA ASN A 127 -8.80 25.67 -27.76
C ASN A 127 -10.11 25.00 -27.29
N SER A 128 -9.99 23.95 -26.47
CA SER A 128 -11.12 23.18 -25.94
C SER A 128 -11.87 23.93 -24.83
N THR A 129 -11.20 24.90 -24.17
CA THR A 129 -11.77 25.72 -23.10
C THR A 129 -12.37 27.06 -23.55
N GLN A 130 -12.05 27.54 -24.77
CA GLN A 130 -12.52 28.82 -25.29
C GLN A 130 -14.04 28.91 -25.46
N ASN A 131 -14.70 27.78 -25.74
CA ASN A 131 -16.15 27.72 -25.94
C ASN A 131 -16.94 27.45 -24.65
N LEU A 132 -16.28 27.38 -23.49
CA LEU A 132 -16.91 27.06 -22.21
C LEU A 132 -17.12 28.32 -21.36
N SER A 133 -18.27 28.39 -20.69
CA SER A 133 -18.52 29.42 -19.68
C SER A 133 -17.62 29.23 -18.45
N LYS A 134 -17.37 30.32 -17.70
CA LYS A 134 -16.63 30.26 -16.42
C LYS A 134 -17.26 29.27 -15.43
N LYS A 135 -18.58 29.12 -15.47
CA LYS A 135 -19.32 28.17 -14.60
C LYS A 135 -19.04 26.72 -15.01
N GLU A 136 -19.01 26.42 -16.30
CA GLU A 136 -18.68 25.08 -16.81
C GLU A 136 -17.23 24.72 -16.53
N LEU A 137 -16.29 25.64 -16.76
CA LEU A 137 -14.88 25.45 -16.41
C LEU A 137 -14.70 25.15 -14.93
N LEU A 138 -15.40 25.88 -14.05
CA LEU A 138 -15.37 25.63 -12.61
C LEU A 138 -15.93 24.23 -12.26
N ASN A 139 -17.00 23.80 -12.92
CA ASN A 139 -17.58 22.47 -12.70
C ASN A 139 -16.64 21.35 -13.15
N LEU A 140 -16.01 21.50 -14.32
CA LEU A 140 -15.02 20.52 -14.81
C LEU A 140 -13.79 20.46 -13.90
N SER A 141 -13.30 21.60 -13.42
CA SER A 141 -12.20 21.62 -12.45
C SER A 141 -12.58 20.89 -11.16
N ARG A 142 -13.78 21.13 -10.63
CA ARG A 142 -14.27 20.43 -9.42
C ARG A 142 -14.44 18.93 -9.64
N GLU A 143 -14.91 18.52 -10.82
CA GLU A 143 -15.03 17.11 -11.20
C GLU A 143 -13.64 16.46 -11.23
N LYS A 144 -12.67 17.09 -11.91
CA LYS A 144 -11.28 16.64 -11.97
C LYS A 144 -10.67 16.51 -10.57
N ASP A 145 -10.76 17.55 -9.75
CA ASP A 145 -10.16 17.54 -8.41
C ASP A 145 -10.79 16.45 -7.52
N LYS A 146 -12.10 16.23 -7.64
CA LYS A 146 -12.80 15.15 -6.94
C LYS A 146 -12.36 13.76 -7.41
N LEU A 147 -12.18 13.56 -8.72
CA LEU A 147 -11.67 12.29 -9.26
C LEU A 147 -10.22 12.08 -8.83
N LEU A 148 -9.34 13.06 -9.05
CA LEU A 148 -7.93 12.99 -8.67
C LEU A 148 -7.73 12.67 -7.17
N SER A 149 -8.55 13.27 -6.31
CA SER A 149 -8.54 13.04 -4.86
C SER A 149 -8.92 11.60 -4.48
N ASN A 150 -9.85 10.97 -5.21
CA ASN A 150 -10.35 9.63 -4.87
C ASN A 150 -9.62 8.49 -5.58
N ILE A 151 -9.29 8.66 -6.87
CA ILE A 151 -8.74 7.61 -7.73
C ILE A 151 -7.33 7.90 -8.26
N GLY A 152 -6.76 9.09 -7.97
CA GLY A 152 -5.44 9.46 -8.48
C GLY A 152 -4.33 8.50 -8.05
N GLY A 153 -4.40 7.97 -6.81
CA GLY A 153 -3.40 7.02 -6.30
C GLY A 153 -3.49 5.61 -6.88
N ILE A 154 -4.56 5.29 -7.63
CA ILE A 154 -4.74 4.01 -8.35
C ILE A 154 -4.78 4.18 -9.87
N ARG A 155 -4.54 5.40 -10.38
CA ARG A 155 -4.58 5.73 -11.82
C ARG A 155 -3.75 4.76 -12.66
N ASN A 156 -2.55 4.45 -12.20
CA ASN A 156 -1.59 3.59 -12.91
C ASN A 156 -1.56 2.13 -12.41
N LEU A 157 -2.55 1.72 -11.61
CA LEU A 157 -2.56 0.37 -11.01
C LEU A 157 -2.73 -0.73 -12.07
N GLY A 158 -3.59 -0.48 -13.08
CA GLY A 158 -3.74 -1.35 -14.25
C GLY A 158 -4.21 -2.77 -13.97
N GLY A 159 -4.76 -3.07 -12.79
CA GLY A 159 -5.24 -4.41 -12.43
C GLY A 159 -5.39 -4.62 -10.92
N LYS A 160 -5.42 -5.88 -10.49
CA LYS A 160 -5.44 -6.22 -9.06
C LYS A 160 -4.06 -5.94 -8.42
N PRO A 161 -3.98 -5.44 -7.19
CA PRO A 161 -2.75 -5.41 -6.42
C PRO A 161 -2.38 -6.82 -5.94
N ASP A 162 -1.09 -7.03 -5.65
CA ASP A 162 -0.56 -8.28 -5.11
C ASP A 162 -0.61 -8.31 -3.58
N LEU A 163 -0.70 -7.12 -2.94
CA LEU A 163 -0.79 -6.97 -1.48
C LEU A 163 -1.54 -5.69 -1.13
N LEU A 164 -2.42 -5.75 -0.13
CA LEU A 164 -2.99 -4.57 0.51
C LEU A 164 -2.34 -4.31 1.87
N VAL A 165 -2.09 -3.03 2.15
CA VAL A 165 -1.69 -2.54 3.48
C VAL A 165 -2.75 -1.56 3.96
N ILE A 166 -3.45 -1.89 5.05
CA ILE A 166 -4.61 -1.12 5.55
C ILE A 166 -4.29 -0.54 6.93
N PHE A 167 -4.46 0.77 7.09
CA PHE A 167 -4.16 1.45 8.36
C PHE A 167 -5.31 1.44 9.38
N ASP A 168 -6.56 1.27 8.94
CA ASP A 168 -7.73 1.15 9.83
C ASP A 168 -8.78 0.22 9.19
N ILE A 169 -8.98 -0.95 9.80
CA ILE A 169 -9.92 -1.98 9.35
C ILE A 169 -11.38 -1.50 9.46
N VAL A 170 -11.73 -0.78 10.53
CA VAL A 170 -13.11 -0.36 10.81
C VAL A 170 -13.55 0.70 9.81
N LYS A 171 -12.67 1.66 9.52
CA LYS A 171 -12.94 2.73 8.56
C LYS A 171 -12.95 2.23 7.13
N ASP A 172 -11.99 1.37 6.77
CA ASP A 172 -11.80 0.88 5.40
C ASP A 172 -12.31 -0.56 5.21
N LYS A 173 -13.39 -0.93 5.92
CA LYS A 173 -14.00 -2.27 5.88
C LYS A 173 -14.34 -2.79 4.48
N LEU A 174 -14.71 -1.90 3.55
CA LEU A 174 -15.04 -2.29 2.18
C LEU A 174 -13.80 -2.78 1.43
N ALA A 175 -12.64 -2.18 1.68
CA ALA A 175 -11.38 -2.62 1.09
C ALA A 175 -11.04 -4.05 1.54
N VAL A 176 -11.20 -4.33 2.84
CA VAL A 176 -10.98 -5.67 3.43
C VAL A 176 -11.90 -6.70 2.78
N LEU A 177 -13.20 -6.40 2.67
CA LEU A 177 -14.18 -7.32 2.09
C LEU A 177 -13.89 -7.62 0.61
N GLU A 178 -13.55 -6.61 -0.17
CA GLU A 178 -13.20 -6.78 -1.58
C GLU A 178 -11.89 -7.55 -1.77
N ALA A 179 -10.87 -7.24 -0.98
CA ALA A 179 -9.58 -7.94 -1.01
C ALA A 179 -9.74 -9.43 -0.65
N LYS A 180 -10.50 -9.73 0.41
CA LYS A 180 -10.81 -11.11 0.81
C LYS A 180 -11.56 -11.87 -0.29
N LYS A 181 -12.54 -11.23 -0.94
CA LYS A 181 -13.28 -11.86 -2.05
C LYS A 181 -12.37 -12.22 -3.24
N LEU A 182 -11.32 -11.43 -3.47
CA LEU A 182 -10.36 -11.64 -4.55
C LEU A 182 -9.11 -12.43 -4.12
N SER A 183 -9.09 -12.92 -2.86
CA SER A 183 -7.95 -13.64 -2.28
C SER A 183 -6.63 -12.84 -2.38
N ILE A 184 -6.72 -11.52 -2.21
CA ILE A 184 -5.55 -10.64 -2.13
C ILE A 184 -5.08 -10.63 -0.67
N PRO A 185 -3.80 -10.91 -0.39
CA PRO A 185 -3.30 -10.91 0.98
C PRO A 185 -3.36 -9.52 1.59
N ILE A 186 -3.66 -9.45 2.89
CA ILE A 186 -3.89 -8.22 3.63
C ILE A 186 -2.95 -8.13 4.84
N ILE A 187 -2.16 -7.06 4.87
CA ILE A 187 -1.53 -6.54 6.09
C ILE A 187 -2.43 -5.45 6.63
N ALA A 188 -2.81 -5.49 7.90
CA ALA A 188 -3.61 -4.42 8.49
C ALA A 188 -3.25 -4.10 9.94
N ILE A 189 -3.28 -2.82 10.27
CA ILE A 189 -3.23 -2.34 11.65
C ILE A 189 -4.61 -2.53 12.27
N SER A 190 -4.65 -3.16 13.43
CA SER A 190 -5.86 -3.64 14.08
C SER A 190 -5.92 -3.10 15.51
N ASP A 191 -6.73 -2.07 15.73
CA ASP A 191 -7.03 -1.53 17.06
C ASP A 191 -8.09 -2.41 17.76
N SER A 192 -8.36 -2.18 19.04
CA SER A 192 -9.12 -3.07 19.92
C SER A 192 -10.60 -3.20 19.51
N ASN A 193 -11.12 -2.30 18.68
CA ASN A 193 -12.48 -2.34 18.14
C ASN A 193 -12.61 -3.09 16.80
N SER A 194 -11.50 -3.48 16.18
CA SER A 194 -11.47 -4.09 14.85
C SER A 194 -11.65 -5.61 14.89
N ASN A 195 -12.06 -6.22 13.78
CA ASN A 195 -12.11 -7.68 13.64
C ASN A 195 -10.84 -8.15 12.93
N PRO A 196 -9.97 -8.96 13.58
CA PRO A 196 -8.70 -9.41 13.01
C PRO A 196 -8.84 -10.62 12.07
N GLU A 197 -9.94 -11.38 12.13
CA GLU A 197 -10.12 -12.62 11.33
C GLU A 197 -9.96 -12.52 9.81
N PRO A 198 -10.40 -11.44 9.12
CA PRO A 198 -10.27 -11.37 7.67
C PRO A 198 -8.87 -10.94 7.22
N ILE A 199 -7.91 -10.75 8.13
CA ILE A 199 -6.59 -10.20 7.86
C ILE A 199 -5.55 -11.32 7.96
N ASP A 200 -4.69 -11.45 6.95
CA ASP A 200 -3.65 -12.48 6.92
C ASP A 200 -2.47 -12.14 7.83
N PHE A 201 -2.09 -10.86 7.87
CA PHE A 201 -0.99 -10.33 8.67
C PHE A 201 -1.51 -9.18 9.55
N VAL A 202 -1.98 -9.53 10.74
CA VAL A 202 -2.52 -8.58 11.73
C VAL A 202 -1.38 -7.87 12.44
N ILE A 203 -1.43 -6.55 12.53
CA ILE A 203 -0.56 -5.73 13.38
C ILE A 203 -1.41 -5.14 14.51
N PRO A 204 -1.44 -5.75 15.71
CA PRO A 204 -2.23 -5.23 16.83
C PRO A 204 -1.59 -3.95 17.36
N GLY A 205 -2.35 -2.86 17.38
CA GLY A 205 -1.82 -1.59 17.86
C GLY A 205 -2.72 -0.39 17.56
N ASN A 206 -2.30 0.76 18.08
CA ASN A 206 -2.99 2.04 17.93
C ASN A 206 -3.05 2.50 16.47
N ASP A 207 -4.24 2.80 15.96
CA ASP A 207 -4.47 3.32 14.60
C ASP A 207 -4.95 4.78 14.56
N ASP A 208 -5.02 5.44 15.72
CA ASP A 208 -5.55 6.80 15.90
C ASP A 208 -4.45 7.85 16.11
N ALA A 209 -3.38 7.48 16.82
CA ALA A 209 -2.29 8.39 17.15
C ALA A 209 -1.34 8.58 15.96
N ILE A 210 -1.07 9.84 15.62
CA ILE A 210 -0.14 10.21 14.54
C ILE A 210 1.26 9.64 14.79
N ARG A 211 1.73 9.61 16.05
CA ARG A 211 3.03 9.03 16.42
C ARG A 211 3.12 7.53 16.09
N SER A 212 2.07 6.78 16.41
CA SER A 212 1.98 5.35 16.09
C SER A 212 1.87 5.12 14.59
N ILE A 213 1.03 5.88 13.89
CA ILE A 213 0.92 5.81 12.42
C ILE A 213 2.29 6.08 11.75
N ASN A 214 3.04 7.07 12.24
CA ASN A 214 4.38 7.39 11.75
C ASN A 214 5.38 6.26 11.98
N ILE A 215 5.33 5.55 13.11
CA ILE A 215 6.28 4.45 13.35
C ILE A 215 6.03 3.30 12.35
N TYR A 216 4.76 2.91 12.12
CA TYR A 216 4.46 1.89 11.11
C TYR A 216 4.84 2.34 9.70
N ALA A 217 4.55 3.60 9.38
CA ALA A 217 4.92 4.21 8.12
C ALA A 217 6.42 4.17 7.85
N ASN A 218 7.24 4.46 8.86
CA ASN A 218 8.69 4.38 8.76
C ASN A 218 9.15 2.95 8.51
N PHE A 219 8.64 1.97 9.26
CA PHE A 219 8.98 0.56 9.03
C PHE A 219 8.60 0.10 7.62
N PHE A 220 7.42 0.48 7.12
CA PHE A 220 7.02 0.17 5.74
C PHE A 220 7.89 0.88 4.71
N ARG A 221 8.29 2.14 4.94
CA ARG A 221 9.15 2.91 4.03
C ARG A 221 10.54 2.28 3.92
N GLU A 222 11.16 1.94 5.05
CA GLU A 222 12.49 1.32 5.09
C GLU A 222 12.46 -0.05 4.41
N THR A 223 11.44 -0.86 4.70
CA THR A 223 11.24 -2.17 4.09
C THR A 223 11.07 -2.09 2.57
N LEU A 224 10.28 -1.13 2.07
CA LEU A 224 10.11 -0.92 0.64
C LEU A 224 11.39 -0.41 -0.05
N SER A 225 12.20 0.36 0.66
CA SER A 225 13.46 0.89 0.15
C SER A 225 14.48 -0.24 -0.02
N ASP A 226 14.66 -1.08 1.00
CA ASP A 226 15.51 -2.28 0.93
C ASP A 226 15.06 -3.22 -0.20
N ALA A 227 13.76 -3.50 -0.27
CA ALA A 227 13.22 -4.41 -1.29
C ALA A 227 13.49 -3.93 -2.73
N LYS A 228 13.49 -2.62 -2.98
CA LYS A 228 13.82 -2.04 -4.29
C LYS A 228 15.29 -2.16 -4.64
N GLU A 229 16.19 -2.03 -3.67
CA GLU A 229 17.63 -2.21 -3.89
C GLU A 229 17.88 -3.66 -4.33
N VAL A 230 17.29 -4.61 -3.61
CA VAL A 230 17.34 -6.04 -3.95
C VAL A 230 16.78 -6.31 -5.36
N SER A 231 15.64 -5.71 -5.73
CA SER A 231 15.07 -5.87 -7.07
C SER A 231 15.99 -5.38 -8.18
N LYS A 232 16.68 -4.24 -7.98
CA LYS A 232 17.63 -3.70 -8.97
C LYS A 232 18.82 -4.62 -9.15
N ASP A 233 19.35 -5.18 -8.07
CA ASP A 233 20.46 -6.12 -8.13
C ASP A 233 20.09 -7.37 -8.93
N PHE A 234 18.89 -7.92 -8.70
CA PHE A 234 18.36 -9.03 -9.50
C PHE A 234 18.20 -8.68 -10.99
N GLU A 235 17.73 -7.47 -11.32
CA GLU A 235 17.63 -7.03 -12.71
C GLU A 235 19.01 -6.87 -13.37
N LEU A 236 19.99 -6.34 -12.64
CA LEU A 236 21.37 -6.19 -13.11
C LEU A 236 22.04 -7.54 -13.35
N GLU A 237 21.85 -8.51 -12.46
CA GLU A 237 22.35 -9.88 -12.64
C GLU A 237 21.69 -10.58 -13.82
N LYS A 238 20.37 -10.46 -13.96
CA LYS A 238 19.63 -11.04 -15.10
C LYS A 238 20.10 -10.47 -16.44
N ASN A 239 20.38 -9.16 -16.48
CA ASN A 239 20.90 -8.50 -17.67
C ASN A 239 22.36 -8.90 -17.99
N LYS A 240 23.19 -9.19 -16.98
CA LYS A 240 24.54 -9.73 -17.19
C LYS A 240 24.49 -11.16 -17.76
N ASN A 241 23.68 -12.03 -17.18
CA ASN A 241 23.56 -13.42 -17.65
C ASN A 241 22.99 -13.50 -19.07
N ASN A 242 21.97 -12.68 -19.40
CA ASN A 242 21.44 -12.61 -20.76
C ASN A 242 22.48 -12.12 -21.79
N LYS A 243 23.40 -11.21 -21.41
CA LYS A 243 24.50 -10.78 -22.29
C LYS A 243 25.53 -11.87 -22.54
N ILE A 244 25.88 -12.64 -21.50
CA ILE A 244 26.81 -13.77 -21.61
C ILE A 244 26.22 -14.88 -22.50
N ASP A 245 24.92 -15.14 -22.40
CA ASP A 245 24.21 -16.11 -23.24
C ASP A 245 24.07 -15.65 -24.71
N THR A 246 24.01 -14.34 -24.97
CA THR A 246 24.05 -13.80 -26.35
C THR A 246 25.46 -13.84 -26.94
N GLU A 247 26.50 -13.53 -26.16
CA GLU A 247 27.90 -13.58 -26.63
C GLU A 247 28.39 -15.01 -26.88
N THR A 248 27.93 -15.99 -26.08
CA THR A 248 28.25 -17.41 -26.31
C THR A 248 27.49 -18.04 -27.48
N LYS A 249 26.36 -17.49 -27.91
CA LYS A 249 25.63 -17.94 -29.12
C LYS A 249 26.19 -17.36 -30.42
N GLU A 250 26.92 -16.24 -30.39
CA GLU A 250 27.55 -15.64 -31.58
C GLU A 250 28.93 -16.23 -31.95
N MET A 251 29.53 -17.08 -31.10
CA MET A 251 30.71 -17.88 -31.45
C MET A 251 30.33 -19.37 -31.53
N PRO A 252 29.87 -19.86 -32.71
CA PRO A 252 30.76 -20.72 -33.51
C PRO A 252 30.45 -20.70 -35.03
N ALA A 253 31.28 -20.05 -35.86
CA ALA A 253 31.24 -20.23 -37.32
C ALA A 253 32.57 -20.00 -38.05
N LYS A 254 33.72 -20.01 -37.36
CA LYS A 254 35.04 -19.83 -37.99
C LYS A 254 36.08 -20.84 -37.51
N LEU A 255 35.77 -22.14 -37.50
CA LEU A 255 36.79 -23.17 -37.29
C LEU A 255 36.34 -24.53 -37.85
N ALA A 256 36.02 -24.59 -39.15
CA ALA A 256 35.78 -25.87 -39.83
C ALA A 256 36.02 -25.79 -41.35
N THR A 257 37.16 -25.26 -41.79
CA THR A 257 37.65 -25.48 -43.18
C THR A 257 39.17 -25.31 -43.23
N SER A 258 39.92 -26.33 -42.81
CA SER A 258 41.26 -26.61 -43.36
C SER A 258 41.79 -27.94 -42.81
N SER A 259 41.59 -29.02 -43.56
CA SER A 259 42.48 -30.18 -43.54
C SER A 259 42.38 -30.85 -44.91
N LYS A 260 43.43 -30.64 -45.71
CA LYS A 260 43.83 -31.52 -46.81
C LYS A 260 44.64 -32.67 -46.24
#